data_AF-A0A1I6TD14-F1
#
_entry.id   AF-A0A1I6TD14-F1
#
_cell.length_a   1.000
_cell.length_b   1.000
_cell.length_c   1.000
_cell.angle_alpha   90.00
_cell.angle_beta   90.00
_cell.angle_gamma   90.00
#
_symmetry.space_group_name_H-M   'P 1'
#
loop_
_entity.id
_entity.type
_entity.pdbx_description
1 polymer ?
#
loop_
_entity_poly.entity_id
_entity_poly.type
_entity_poly.pdbx_seq_one_letter_code
_entity_poly.pdbx_strand_id
1 'polypeptide(L)' 'MKRFALFVGWDHIAGKGWLDLSGRFTSKSDAEKALREGRFTYGKPDWWHIVDLETDMIVAASDATLVI' A
#
# COMPACT_ATOMS: atom_id res chain seq x y z
N MET A 1 -10.30 14.67 9.06
CA MET A 1 -9.08 14.61 8.21
C MET A 1 -9.13 13.28 7.48
N LYS A 2 -8.83 13.22 6.18
CA LYS A 2 -8.77 11.94 5.46
C LYS A 2 -7.55 11.14 5.91
N ARG A 3 -7.67 9.81 5.96
CA ARG A 3 -6.59 8.89 6.32
C ARG A 3 -6.42 7.83 5.24
N PHE A 4 -5.18 7.57 4.88
CA PHE A 4 -4.84 6.55 3.90
C PHE A 4 -3.92 5.49 4.51
N ALA A 5 -4.08 4.26 4.05
CA ALA A 5 -3.19 3.15 4.36
C ALA A 5 -2.45 2.70 3.09
N LEU A 6 -1.19 2.32 3.25
CA LEU A 6 -0.41 1.63 2.24
C LEU A 6 -0.12 0.22 2.75
N PHE A 7 -0.59 -0.77 2.00
CA PHE A 7 -0.31 -2.18 2.20
C PHE A 7 0.67 -2.62 1.12
N VAL A 8 1.69 -3.38 1.49
CA VAL A 8 2.66 -3.95 0.53
C VAL A 8 2.98 -5.40 0.90
N GLY A 9 3.25 -6.27 -0.09
CA GLY A 9 3.62 -7.66 0.16
C GLY A 9 4.67 -8.22 -0.80
N TRP A 10 5.25 -9.36 -0.41
CA TRP A 10 6.32 -10.08 -1.11
C TRP A 10 6.00 -11.57 -1.18
N ASP A 11 5.13 -11.94 -2.12
CA ASP A 11 4.74 -13.34 -2.36
C ASP A 11 5.92 -14.20 -2.80
N HIS A 12 6.90 -13.61 -3.49
CA HIS A 12 8.11 -14.33 -3.92
C HIS A 12 9.07 -14.66 -2.77
N ILE A 13 8.88 -14.08 -1.58
CA ILE A 13 9.77 -14.30 -0.44
C ILE A 13 9.07 -15.21 0.57
N ALA A 14 9.48 -16.48 0.57
CA ALA A 14 8.95 -17.49 1.47
C ALA A 14 8.95 -17.01 2.95
N GLY A 15 7.79 -17.05 3.58
CA GLY A 15 7.60 -16.68 4.99
C GLY A 15 7.57 -15.18 5.27
N LYS A 16 7.51 -14.31 4.24
CA LYS A 16 7.28 -12.87 4.43
C LYS A 16 5.80 -12.56 4.21
N GLY A 17 5.19 -11.93 5.22
CA GLY A 17 3.84 -11.38 5.14
C GLY A 17 3.82 -10.01 4.48
N TRP A 18 2.71 -9.31 4.65
CA TRP A 18 2.53 -7.93 4.21
C TRP A 18 2.94 -6.93 5.30
N LEU A 19 3.29 -5.71 4.91
CA LEU A 19 3.57 -4.59 5.81
C LEU A 19 2.39 -3.62 5.82
N ASP A 20 1.90 -3.29 7.02
CA ASP A 20 0.87 -2.27 7.23
C ASP A 20 1.49 -0.90 7.54
N LEU A 21 1.13 0.11 6.76
CA LEU A 21 1.43 1.52 7.04
C LEU A 21 0.16 2.35 7.27
N SER A 22 -0.92 1.71 7.74
CA SER A 22 -2.20 2.34 8.02
C SER A 22 -2.08 3.55 8.96
N GLY A 23 -2.83 4.61 8.63
CA GLY A 23 -2.90 5.82 9.44
C GLY A 23 -1.69 6.74 9.38
N ARG A 24 -0.65 6.43 8.59
CA ARG A 24 0.53 7.28 8.43
C ARG A 24 0.37 8.41 7.42
N PHE A 25 -0.64 8.32 6.55
CA PHE A 25 -0.79 9.24 5.42
C PHE A 25 -2.08 10.03 5.54
N THR A 26 -1.99 11.34 5.33
CA THR A 26 -3.14 12.26 5.32
C THR A 26 -3.69 12.48 3.91
N SER A 27 -2.98 12.01 2.89
CA SER A 27 -3.40 12.05 1.48
C SER A 27 -2.98 10.80 0.72
N LYS A 28 -3.70 10.48 -0.38
CA LYS A 28 -3.31 9.43 -1.34
C LYS A 28 -1.91 9.70 -1.91
N SER A 29 -1.61 10.95 -2.25
CA SER A 29 -0.33 11.35 -2.83
C SER A 29 0.86 11.07 -1.91
N ASP A 30 0.70 11.22 -0.59
CA ASP A 30 1.75 10.89 0.38
C ASP A 30 2.01 9.39 0.45
N ALA A 31 0.94 8.58 0.40
CA ALA A 31 1.06 7.13 0.33
C ALA A 31 1.76 6.68 -0.96
N GLU A 32 1.42 7.29 -2.12
CA GLU A 32 2.11 7.02 -3.39
C GLU A 32 3.57 7.47 -3.37
N LYS A 33 3.88 8.61 -2.74
CA LYS A 33 5.25 9.07 -2.57
C LYS A 33 6.06 8.09 -1.73
N ALA A 34 5.50 7.62 -0.61
CA ALA A 34 6.12 6.60 0.23
C ALA A 34 6.32 5.27 -0.50
N LEU A 35 5.43 4.92 -1.42
CA LEU A 35 5.61 3.76 -2.28
C LEU A 35 6.77 3.95 -3.29
N ARG A 36 6.85 5.10 -3.95
CA ARG A 36 7.89 5.40 -4.96
C ARG A 36 9.28 5.58 -4.36
N GLU A 37 9.35 6.26 -3.21
CA GLU A 37 10.60 6.59 -2.52
C GLU A 37 10.98 5.57 -1.43
N GLY A 38 10.05 4.69 -1.10
CA GLY A 38 10.18 3.71 -0.02
C GLY A 38 11.35 2.77 -0.23
N ARG A 39 12.29 2.78 0.72
CA ARG A 39 13.31 1.73 0.84
C ARG A 39 12.76 0.61 1.67
N PHE A 40 12.13 -0.34 1.01
CA PHE A 40 11.59 -1.52 1.68
C PHE A 40 12.70 -2.52 2.02
N THR A 41 12.56 -3.17 3.18
CA THR A 41 13.55 -4.12 3.72
C THR A 41 13.89 -5.25 2.75
N TYR A 42 12.93 -5.68 1.94
CA TYR A 42 13.05 -6.83 1.06
C TYR A 42 13.09 -6.44 -0.43
N GLY A 43 13.48 -5.20 -0.74
CA GLY A 43 13.43 -4.69 -2.11
C GLY A 43 12.00 -4.37 -2.56
N LYS A 44 11.79 -4.22 -3.87
CA LYS A 44 10.48 -3.81 -4.40
C LYS A 44 9.40 -4.84 -4.01
N PRO A 45 8.25 -4.42 -3.46
CA PRO A 45 7.13 -5.32 -3.20
C PRO A 45 6.54 -5.87 -4.49
N ASP A 46 6.03 -7.09 -4.43
CA ASP A 46 5.31 -7.73 -5.54
C ASP A 46 3.99 -7.05 -5.78
N TRP A 47 3.29 -6.75 -4.69
CA TRP A 47 1.99 -6.11 -4.73
C TRP A 47 1.88 -4.99 -3.70
N TRP A 48 1.00 -4.05 -3.98
CA TRP A 48 0.68 -2.96 -3.07
C TRP A 48 -0.76 -2.47 -3.26
N HIS A 49 -1.38 -2.00 -2.19
CA HIS A 49 -2.70 -1.35 -2.19
C HIS A 49 -2.65 -0.03 -1.40
N ILE A 50 -3.29 1.00 -1.93
CA ILE A 50 -3.58 2.23 -1.18
C ILE A 50 -5.08 2.25 -0.90
N VAL A 51 -5.45 2.35 0.37
CA VAL A 51 -6.83 2.34 0.84
C VAL A 51 -7.19 3.69 1.43
N ASP A 52 -8.33 4.27 1.01
CA ASP A 52 -8.98 5.38 1.74
C ASP A 52 -9.73 4.77 2.93
N LEU A 53 -9.23 5.03 4.14
CA LEU A 53 -9.76 4.43 5.37
C LEU A 53 -11.11 4.99 5.79
N GLU A 54 -11.52 6.14 5.23
CA GLU A 54 -12.81 6.74 5.55
C GLU A 54 -13.95 6.03 4.79
N THR A 55 -13.66 5.52 3.60
CA THR A 55 -14.62 4.80 2.74
C THR A 55 -14.37 3.30 2.70
N ASP A 56 -13.29 2.83 3.32
CA ASP A 56 -12.81 1.44 3.28
C ASP A 56 -12.64 0.91 1.85
N MET A 57 -12.13 1.76 0.95
CA MET A 57 -11.99 1.44 -0.48
C MET A 57 -10.54 1.47 -0.94
N ILE A 58 -10.16 0.50 -1.77
CA ILE A 58 -8.89 0.55 -2.51
C ILE A 58 -8.99 1.65 -3.58
N VAL A 59 -8.10 2.63 -3.50
CA VAL A 59 -8.05 3.79 -4.41
C VAL A 59 -6.87 3.74 -5.38
N ALA A 60 -5.95 2.79 -5.19
CA ALA A 60 -4.88 2.43 -6.13
C ALA A 60 -4.31 1.04 -5.77
N ALA A 61 -3.87 0.28 -6.77
CA ALA A 61 -3.29 -1.06 -6.60
C ALA A 61 -2.20 -1.33 -7.65
N SER A 62 -1.25 -2.22 -7.34
CA SER A 62 -0.15 -2.64 -8.21
C SER A 62 -0.58 -3.41 -9.45
N ASP A 63 -1.62 -4.23 -9.30
CA ASP A 63 -2.27 -4.97 -10.37
C ASP A 63 -3.73 -4.60 -10.35
N ALA A 64 -4.20 -3.95 -11.42
CA ALA A 64 -5.60 -3.62 -11.58
C ALA A 64 -6.41 -4.88 -11.91
N THR A 65 -6.56 -5.80 -10.95
CA THR A 65 -7.78 -6.62 -10.89
C THR A 65 -8.74 -5.90 -9.96
N LEU A 66 -9.38 -4.87 -10.50
CA LEU A 66 -10.41 -4.08 -9.84
C LEU A 66 -11.52 -5.03 -9.36
N VAL A 67 -11.59 -5.32 -8.06
CA VAL A 67 -12.81 -5.87 -7.44
C VAL A 67 -13.49 -4.67 -6.79
N ILE A 68 -14.53 -4.17 -7.47
CA ILE A 68 -15.49 -3.18 -6.95
C ILE A 68 -16.50 -3.92 -6.07
#